data_AF-A0A0Q7G2Z2-F1
#
_entry.id   AF-A0A0Q7G2Z2-F1
#
_cell.length_a   1.000
_cell.length_b   1.000
_cell.length_c   1.000
_cell.angle_alpha   90.00
_cell.angle_beta   90.00
_cell.angle_gamma   90.00
#
_symmetry.space_group_name_H-M   'P 1'
#
loop_
_entity.id
_entity.type
_entity.pdbx_description
1 polymer ?
#
loop_
_entity_poly.entity_id
_entity_poly.type
_entity_poly.pdbx_seq_one_letter_code
_entity_poly.pdbx_strand_id
1 'polypeptide(L)' 'MANKITHRGVAIVTLEDGEAVLEHCKPNCIAIRHDDAGWWTCFVGPNGEVDDYDQPFPSRDQAVWAAKAAAEYGI' A
#
# COMPACT_ATOMS: atom_id res chain seq x y z
N MET A 1 7.26 -13.48 -1.53
CA MET A 1 7.16 -12.77 -2.81
C MET A 1 6.16 -11.64 -2.69
N ALA A 2 6.59 -10.38 -2.85
CA ALA A 2 5.68 -9.23 -2.87
C ALA A 2 4.63 -9.36 -4.00
N ASN A 3 3.35 -9.26 -3.65
CA ASN A 3 2.26 -9.41 -4.63
C ASN A 3 1.86 -8.03 -5.16
N LYS A 4 2.03 -7.78 -6.46
CA LYS A 4 1.73 -6.51 -7.11
C LYS A 4 0.44 -6.58 -7.91
N ILE A 5 -0.49 -5.67 -7.61
CA ILE A 5 -1.77 -5.50 -8.28
C ILE A 5 -1.79 -4.10 -8.89
N THR A 6 -2.01 -3.98 -10.19
CA THR A 6 -2.20 -2.66 -10.81
C THR A 6 -3.69 -2.34 -10.88
N HIS A 7 -4.13 -1.22 -10.31
CA HIS A 7 -5.51 -0.75 -10.34
C HIS A 7 -5.57 0.68 -10.88
N ARG A 8 -6.28 0.90 -12.00
CA ARG A 8 -6.43 2.22 -12.67
C ARG A 8 -5.12 3.00 -12.92
N GLY A 9 -4.00 2.30 -13.07
CA GLY A 9 -2.67 2.89 -13.30
C GLY A 9 -1.85 3.09 -12.01
N VAL A 10 -2.45 2.88 -10.84
CA VAL A 10 -1.76 2.84 -9.55
C VAL A 10 -1.27 1.42 -9.27
N ALA A 11 0.00 1.29 -8.89
CA ALA A 11 0.55 0.01 -8.45
C ALA A 11 0.25 -0.20 -6.96
N ILE A 12 -0.37 -1.31 -6.60
CA ILE A 12 -0.64 -1.74 -5.24
C ILE A 12 0.29 -2.92 -4.93
N VAL A 13 1.27 -2.74 -4.06
CA VAL A 13 2.30 -3.74 -3.72
C VAL A 13 2.04 -4.27 -2.32
N THR A 14 1.76 -5.55 -2.17
CA THR A 14 1.73 -6.20 -0.86
C THR A 14 3.15 -6.60 -0.49
N LEU A 15 3.69 -5.98 0.56
CA LEU A 15 5.01 -6.26 1.13
C LEU A 15 4.92 -7.42 2.12
N GLU A 16 6.00 -8.18 2.22
CA GLU A 16 6.19 -9.15 3.31
C GLU A 16 6.91 -8.50 4.50
N ASP A 17 6.94 -9.22 5.62
CA ASP A 17 7.61 -8.78 6.85
C ASP A 17 9.07 -8.38 6.57
N GLY A 18 9.43 -7.14 6.92
CA GLY A 18 10.77 -6.60 6.73
C GLY A 18 11.09 -6.02 5.34
N GLU A 19 10.16 -6.02 4.38
CA GLU A 19 10.40 -5.41 3.06
C GLU A 19 10.15 -3.89 3.06
N ALA A 20 11.07 -3.12 2.45
CA ALA A 20 10.94 -1.67 2.39
C ALA A 20 10.00 -1.22 1.26
N VAL A 21 9.05 -0.34 1.63
CA VAL A 21 8.09 0.29 0.70
C VAL A 21 8.80 0.95 -0.48
N LEU A 22 9.82 1.78 -0.22
CA LEU A 22 10.51 2.57 -1.25
C LEU A 22 11.41 1.74 -2.17
N GLU A 23 11.75 0.49 -1.82
CA GLU A 23 12.51 -0.40 -2.69
C GLU A 23 11.62 -1.03 -3.77
N HIS A 24 10.33 -1.20 -3.49
CA HIS A 24 9.38 -1.90 -4.36
C HIS A 24 8.27 -1.02 -4.95
N CYS A 25 8.01 0.13 -4.34
CA CYS A 25 7.04 1.13 -4.82
C CYS A 25 7.72 2.33 -5.46
N LYS A 26 7.19 2.75 -6.61
CA LYS A 26 7.52 4.01 -7.27
C LYS A 26 6.58 5.13 -6.79
N PRO A 27 6.84 6.41 -7.10
CA PRO A 27 5.88 7.47 -6.84
C PRO A 27 4.52 7.13 -7.48
N ASN A 28 3.41 7.47 -6.80
CA ASN A 28 2.04 7.05 -7.13
C ASN A 28 1.81 5.54 -7.01
N CYS A 29 2.33 4.94 -5.93
CA CYS A 29 2.16 3.52 -5.60
C CYS A 29 1.57 3.40 -4.20
N ILE A 30 0.85 2.32 -3.95
CA ILE A 30 0.29 2.00 -2.64
C ILE A 30 0.96 0.72 -2.18
N ALA A 31 1.70 0.77 -1.09
CA ALA A 31 2.23 -0.40 -0.43
C ALA A 31 1.26 -0.87 0.65
N ILE A 32 1.16 -2.19 0.83
CA ILE A 32 0.41 -2.83 1.89
C ILE A 32 1.41 -3.59 2.73
N ARG A 33 1.65 -3.15 3.96
CA ARG A 33 2.54 -3.80 4.92
C ARG A 33 1.71 -4.60 5.91
N HIS A 34 2.17 -5.80 6.27
CA HIS A 34 1.62 -6.52 7.41
C HIS A 34 2.57 -6.36 8.61
N ASP A 35 2.00 -6.13 9.79
CA ASP A 35 2.71 -5.96 11.05
C ASP A 35 1.96 -6.74 12.15
N ASP A 36 2.51 -6.80 13.37
CA ASP A 36 1.90 -7.53 14.49
C ASP A 36 0.52 -6.92 14.87
N ALA A 37 0.34 -5.63 14.58
CA ALA A 37 -0.92 -4.90 14.76
C ALA A 37 -1.95 -5.15 13.64
N GLY A 38 -1.57 -5.68 12.48
CA GLY A 38 -2.45 -5.94 11.34
C GLY A 38 -1.91 -5.42 10.00
N TRP A 39 -2.83 -5.09 9.08
CA TRP A 39 -2.51 -4.69 7.71
C TRP A 39 -2.51 -3.17 7.55
N TRP A 40 -1.35 -2.60 7.33
CA TRP A 40 -1.13 -1.20 7.05
C TRP A 40 -1.18 -0.92 5.55
N THR A 41 -1.72 0.23 5.20
CA THR A 41 -1.80 0.70 3.82
C THR A 41 -1.04 2.01 3.76
N CYS A 42 0.08 1.99 3.06
CA CYS A 42 1.00 3.09 2.88
C CYS A 42 0.89 3.60 1.44
N PHE A 43 0.81 4.90 1.23
CA PHE A 43 0.77 5.54 -0.08
C PHE A 43 2.07 6.26 -0.30
N VAL A 44 2.67 6.04 -1.46
CA VAL A 44 3.88 6.71 -1.91
C VAL A 44 3.46 7.84 -2.83
N GLY A 45 3.52 9.06 -2.31
CA GLY A 45 3.23 10.28 -3.06
C GLY A 45 4.29 10.59 -4.13
N PRO A 46 4.06 11.62 -4.95
CA PRO A 46 4.92 11.99 -6.08
C PRO A 46 6.36 12.37 -5.67
N ASN A 47 6.57 12.81 -4.44
CA ASN A 47 7.88 13.21 -3.90
C ASN A 47 8.60 12.09 -3.12
N GLY A 48 8.05 10.86 -3.12
CA GLY A 48 8.57 9.77 -2.27
C GLY A 48 8.17 9.89 -0.79
N GLU A 49 7.23 10.78 -0.48
CA GLU A 49 6.53 10.82 0.80
C GLU A 49 5.72 9.54 0.98
N VAL A 50 5.92 8.85 2.10
CA VAL A 50 5.15 7.67 2.47
C VAL A 50 4.17 8.12 3.53
N ASP A 51 2.89 8.11 3.18
CA ASP A 51 1.78 8.36 4.10
C ASP A 51 1.11 7.02 4.42
N ASP A 52 0.51 6.86 5.58
CA ASP A 52 -0.19 5.63 5.96
C ASP A 52 -1.51 5.94 6.65
N TYR A 53 -2.46 5.01 6.56
CA TYR A 53 -3.70 5.16 7.31
C TYR A 53 -3.44 5.17 8.81
N ASP A 54 -4.19 6.00 9.52
CA ASP A 54 -4.16 6.14 10.99
C ASP A 54 -4.39 4.81 11.74
N GLN A 55 -4.97 3.81 11.09
CA GLN A 55 -5.36 2.53 11.69
C GLN A 55 -5.04 1.34 10.79
N PRO A 56 -4.54 0.23 11.37
CA PRO A 56 -4.35 -1.01 10.63
C PRO A 56 -5.69 -1.71 10.37
N PHE A 57 -5.77 -2.37 9.23
CA PHE A 57 -6.89 -3.23 8.87
C PHE A 57 -6.71 -4.64 9.45
N PRO A 58 -7.81 -5.31 9.87
CA PRO A 58 -7.73 -6.66 10.44
C PRO A 58 -7.54 -7.75 9.40
N SER A 59 -7.61 -7.45 8.10
CA SER A 59 -7.43 -8.42 7.02
C SER A 59 -6.83 -7.81 5.77
N ARG A 60 -6.05 -8.62 5.04
CA ARG A 60 -5.41 -8.24 3.78
C ARG A 60 -6.41 -7.69 2.77
N ASP A 61 -7.56 -8.35 2.61
CA ASP A 61 -8.58 -7.92 1.64
C ASP A 61 -9.12 -6.53 1.95
N GLN A 62 -9.30 -6.18 3.23
CA GLN A 62 -9.74 -4.84 3.62
C GLN A 62 -8.69 -3.77 3.29
N ALA A 63 -7.42 -4.03 3.57
CA ALA A 63 -6.33 -3.14 3.18
C ALA A 63 -6.25 -3.00 1.64
N VAL A 64 -6.45 -4.09 0.89
CA VAL A 64 -6.49 -4.04 -0.58
C VAL A 64 -7.70 -3.26 -1.09
N TRP A 65 -8.86 -3.37 -0.45
CA TRP A 65 -10.05 -2.59 -0.84
C TRP A 65 -9.87 -1.10 -0.55
N ALA A 66 -9.30 -0.74 0.60
CA ALA A 66 -8.95 0.63 0.93
C ALA A 66 -7.93 1.19 -0.07
N ALA A 67 -6.87 0.43 -0.38
CA ALA A 67 -5.88 0.80 -1.40
C ALA A 67 -6.51 1.01 -2.78
N LYS A 68 -7.42 0.12 -3.20
CA LYS A 68 -8.16 0.28 -4.46
C LYS A 68 -8.99 1.56 -4.44
N ALA A 69 -9.74 1.81 -3.37
CA ALA A 69 -10.53 3.02 -3.24
C ALA A 69 -9.65 4.28 -3.31
N ALA A 70 -8.53 4.32 -2.57
CA ALA A 70 -7.57 5.43 -2.65
C ALA A 70 -7.04 5.65 -4.08
N ALA A 71 -6.72 4.56 -4.79
CA ALA A 71 -6.33 4.61 -6.20
C ALA A 71 -7.43 5.14 -7.13
N GLU A 72 -8.71 5.01 -6.76
CA GLU A 72 -9.83 5.58 -7.52
C GLU A 72 -10.03 7.07 -7.27
N TYR A 73 -9.77 7.56 -6.05
CA TYR A 73 -9.93 8.97 -5.68
C TYR A 73 -8.73 9.85 -6.02
N GLY A 74 -7.61 9.24 -6.40
CA GLY A 74 -6.36 9.94 -6.72
C GLY A 74 -5.47 10.07 -5.49
N ILE A 75 -4.24 9.58 -5.65
CA ILE A 75 -3.12 9.71 -4.72
C ILE A 75 -2.12 10.74 -5.26
#